data_AF-A0A1Q6WP55-F1
#
_entry.id   AF-A0A1Q6WP55-F1
#
_cell.length_a   1.000
_cell.length_b   1.000
_cell.length_c   1.000
_cell.angle_alpha   90.00
_cell.angle_beta   90.00
_cell.angle_gamma   90.00
#
_symmetry.space_group_name_H-M   'P 1'
#
loop_
_entity.id
_entity.type
_entity.pdbx_description
1 polymer ?
#
loop_
_entity_poly.entity_id
_entity_poly.type
_entity_poly.pdbx_seq_one_letter_code
_entity_poly.pdbx_strand_id
1 'polypeptide(L)'
;MDNLAHTLVSPGAWGGAPGSAPAYLVYHRGITHSFVGAVIEIVVLTGLVGLILTWRTRADADARPPWRWIAVCIAAAVASHLYLDWQGSYGLRPFLPWSGRWYYGDWVAIVDPFFWAVPLVALAWGSRRHWAPALLVLLVMSGVTTLVLWTGRSIVAAWVRLGVTALMAACVVGWTKHWFGVAGRRRAAVYGLLLLAAYAALQGAASAVVKARARDAAVRRFGPGATWAALTQVGRPFHWEPVWASPDSIAGPGWAVPRHLDTPAVRQALATPRGRALAQFARFLAADVDSSGNELRVFLRDARFNPTARRESWAAVEVRLR
;
A
#
# COMPACT_ATOMS: atom_id res chain seq x y z
N MET A 1 -3.18 27.30 5.52
CA MET A 1 -3.92 26.19 4.88
C MET A 1 -3.78 26.18 3.36
N ASP A 2 -3.17 27.21 2.74
CA ASP A 2 -3.00 27.31 1.28
C ASP A 2 -1.87 26.45 0.67
N ASN A 3 -0.97 25.89 1.48
CA ASN A 3 0.22 25.24 0.93
C ASN A 3 -0.06 23.81 0.42
N LEU A 4 -0.90 22.99 1.07
CA LEU A 4 -1.07 21.56 0.72
C LEU A 4 -1.80 21.34 -0.63
N ALA A 5 -2.83 22.12 -0.91
CA ALA A 5 -3.60 22.01 -2.16
C ALA A 5 -2.75 22.42 -3.39
N HIS A 6 -2.05 23.55 -3.31
CA HIS A 6 -1.14 24.00 -4.37
C HIS A 6 -0.04 22.97 -4.65
N THR A 7 0.48 22.39 -3.58
CA THR A 7 1.56 21.39 -3.57
C THR A 7 1.14 20.10 -4.30
N LEU A 8 -0.09 19.61 -4.13
CA LEU A 8 -0.55 18.36 -4.76
C LEU A 8 -1.00 18.51 -6.22
N VAL A 9 -1.37 19.72 -6.64
CA VAL A 9 -2.00 19.98 -7.95
C VAL A 9 -1.02 20.58 -8.97
N SER A 10 0.13 21.11 -8.54
CA SER A 10 1.11 21.76 -9.42
C SER A 10 2.43 20.99 -9.55
N PRO A 11 2.66 20.24 -10.66
CA PRO A 11 3.91 19.49 -10.89
C PRO A 11 5.18 20.35 -10.92
N GLY A 12 5.08 21.61 -11.34
CA GLY A 12 6.22 22.53 -11.46
C GLY A 12 6.77 23.07 -10.14
N ALA A 13 6.03 22.97 -9.02
CA ALA A 13 6.44 23.51 -7.72
C ALA A 13 7.54 22.67 -7.02
N TRP A 14 7.84 21.49 -7.56
CA TRP A 14 8.66 20.47 -6.89
C TRP A 14 10.13 20.46 -7.28
N GLY A 15 10.51 21.18 -8.35
CA GLY A 15 11.88 21.20 -8.83
C GLY A 15 12.39 19.79 -9.16
N GLY A 16 11.77 19.14 -10.15
CA GLY A 16 12.19 17.82 -10.63
C GLY A 16 11.41 17.39 -11.86
N ALA A 17 12.04 16.65 -12.77
CA ALA A 17 11.36 16.05 -13.91
C ALA A 17 10.30 15.03 -13.42
N PRO A 18 9.23 14.78 -14.21
CA PRO A 18 8.34 13.65 -14.00
C PRO A 18 9.14 12.36 -13.81
N GLY A 19 8.92 11.64 -12.71
CA GLY A 19 9.67 10.42 -12.36
C GLY A 19 10.88 10.61 -11.42
N SER A 20 11.17 11.83 -10.97
CA SER A 20 12.20 12.06 -9.93
C SER A 20 11.77 11.56 -8.53
N ALA A 21 12.72 11.27 -7.65
CA ALA A 21 12.44 10.82 -6.28
C ALA A 21 11.51 11.76 -5.47
N PRO A 22 11.63 13.10 -5.57
CA PRO A 22 10.66 14.01 -4.94
C PRO A 22 9.26 13.89 -5.53
N ALA A 23 9.13 13.82 -6.86
CA ALA A 23 7.84 13.65 -7.51
C ALA A 23 7.18 12.32 -7.10
N TYR A 24 7.96 11.24 -7.02
CA TYR A 24 7.49 9.97 -6.48
C TYR A 24 6.92 10.15 -5.07
N LEU A 25 7.65 10.75 -4.12
CA LEU A 25 7.19 10.90 -2.73
C LEU A 25 5.90 11.73 -2.60
N VAL A 26 5.70 12.69 -3.51
CA VAL A 26 4.50 13.54 -3.54
C VAL A 26 3.29 12.79 -4.05
N TYR A 27 3.44 12.17 -5.23
CA TYR A 27 2.34 11.55 -5.94
C TYR A 27 2.06 10.12 -5.49
N HIS A 28 3.03 9.47 -4.83
CA HIS A 28 2.82 8.19 -4.21
C HIS A 28 1.75 8.32 -3.13
N ARG A 29 0.60 7.69 -3.37
CA ARG A 29 -0.60 7.81 -2.51
C ARG A 29 -1.03 9.28 -2.34
N GLY A 30 -0.93 10.03 -3.44
CA GLY A 30 -1.34 11.42 -3.58
C GLY A 30 -2.86 11.56 -3.72
N ILE A 31 -3.30 12.54 -4.50
CA ILE A 31 -4.73 12.85 -4.66
C ILE A 31 -5.57 11.67 -5.19
N THR A 32 -4.97 10.78 -5.99
CA THR A 32 -5.57 9.55 -6.52
C THR A 32 -6.04 8.59 -5.42
N HIS A 33 -5.42 8.66 -4.24
CA HIS A 33 -5.74 7.82 -3.08
C HIS A 33 -6.59 8.55 -2.04
N SER A 34 -7.41 9.49 -2.49
CA SER A 34 -8.38 10.24 -1.69
C SER A 34 -9.81 9.93 -2.12
N PHE A 35 -10.82 10.28 -1.32
CA PHE A 35 -12.22 10.06 -1.71
C PHE A 35 -12.62 10.85 -2.95
N VAL A 36 -12.14 12.09 -3.09
CA VAL A 36 -12.40 12.89 -4.29
C VAL A 36 -11.68 12.33 -5.50
N GLY A 37 -10.40 11.97 -5.36
CA GLY A 37 -9.65 11.31 -6.42
C GLY A 37 -10.33 10.03 -6.88
N ALA A 38 -10.78 9.20 -5.95
CA ALA A 38 -11.51 7.98 -6.25
C ALA A 38 -12.83 8.22 -7.00
N VAL A 39 -13.64 9.21 -6.61
CA VAL A 39 -14.88 9.55 -7.34
C VAL A 39 -14.56 9.97 -8.77
N ILE A 40 -13.55 10.83 -8.95
CA ILE A 40 -13.13 11.29 -10.29
C ILE A 40 -12.62 10.12 -11.11
N GLU A 41 -11.75 9.27 -10.56
CA GLU A 41 -11.23 8.08 -11.21
C GLU A 41 -12.35 7.12 -11.62
N ILE A 42 -13.33 6.88 -10.75
CA ILE A 42 -14.47 6.02 -11.07
C ILE A 42 -15.24 6.58 -12.27
N VAL A 43 -15.55 7.88 -12.29
CA VAL A 43 -16.27 8.51 -13.40
C VAL A 43 -15.46 8.43 -14.70
N VAL A 44 -14.18 8.81 -14.65
CA VAL A 44 -13.29 8.85 -15.82
C VAL A 44 -13.08 7.45 -16.39
N LEU A 45 -12.74 6.47 -15.55
CA LEU A 45 -12.53 5.09 -15.99
C LEU A 45 -13.83 4.46 -16.50
N THR A 46 -14.97 4.75 -15.88
CA THR A 46 -16.28 4.29 -16.37
C THR A 46 -16.56 4.84 -17.75
N GLY A 47 -16.37 6.15 -17.94
CA GLY A 47 -16.47 6.83 -19.23
C GLY A 47 -15.57 6.19 -20.28
N LEU A 48 -14.28 6.06 -19.97
CA LEU A 48 -13.28 5.49 -20.88
C LEU A 48 -13.62 4.06 -21.29
N VAL A 49 -13.88 3.17 -20.32
CA VAL A 49 -14.18 1.76 -20.61
C VAL A 49 -15.49 1.63 -21.39
N GLY A 50 -16.54 2.37 -21.01
CA GLY A 50 -17.81 2.31 -21.72
C GLY A 50 -17.74 2.88 -23.13
N LEU A 51 -16.96 3.95 -23.36
CA LEU A 51 -16.71 4.48 -24.70
C LEU A 51 -15.91 3.49 -25.57
N ILE A 52 -14.87 2.87 -25.02
CA ILE A 52 -14.10 1.82 -25.71
C ILE A 52 -15.02 0.66 -26.11
N LEU A 53 -15.89 0.22 -25.20
CA LEU A 53 -16.84 -0.85 -25.50
C LEU A 53 -17.87 -0.43 -26.54
N THR A 54 -18.40 0.80 -26.46
CA THR A 54 -19.31 1.36 -27.47
C THR A 54 -18.65 1.35 -28.85
N TRP A 55 -17.40 1.81 -28.93
CA TRP A 55 -16.66 1.84 -30.18
C TRP A 55 -16.39 0.44 -30.73
N ARG A 56 -16.07 -0.53 -29.87
CA ARG A 56 -15.84 -1.93 -30.29
C ARG A 56 -17.12 -2.63 -30.77
N THR A 57 -18.28 -2.28 -30.21
CA THR A 57 -19.56 -2.91 -30.58
C THR A 57 -20.37 -2.06 -31.55
N ARG A 58 -19.81 -0.98 -32.11
CA ARG A 58 -20.54 -0.04 -32.98
C ARG A 58 -21.18 -0.64 -34.23
N ALA A 59 -20.70 -1.81 -34.67
CA ALA A 59 -21.24 -2.53 -35.83
C ALA A 59 -22.49 -3.36 -35.49
N ASP A 60 -22.74 -3.58 -34.20
CA ASP A 60 -23.91 -4.30 -33.69
C ASP A 60 -24.88 -3.25 -33.11
N ALA A 61 -25.98 -3.01 -33.83
CA ALA A 61 -26.96 -1.97 -33.50
C ALA A 61 -27.67 -2.20 -32.16
N ASP A 62 -27.72 -3.45 -31.69
CA ASP A 62 -28.38 -3.84 -30.44
C ASP A 62 -27.40 -3.90 -29.25
N ALA A 63 -26.08 -3.91 -29.52
CA ALA A 63 -25.06 -3.98 -28.50
C ALA A 63 -24.87 -2.64 -27.77
N ARG A 64 -25.47 -2.53 -26.58
CA ARG A 64 -25.26 -1.41 -25.66
C ARG A 64 -24.26 -1.80 -24.56
N PRO A 65 -23.22 -0.98 -24.29
CA PRO A 65 -22.34 -1.25 -23.16
C PRO A 65 -23.14 -1.30 -21.86
N PRO A 66 -22.84 -2.25 -20.97
CA PRO A 66 -23.53 -2.37 -19.69
C PRO A 66 -22.98 -1.33 -18.69
N TRP A 67 -23.23 -0.04 -18.94
CA TRP A 67 -22.69 1.11 -18.20
C TRP A 67 -22.81 0.96 -16.68
N ARG A 68 -23.95 0.49 -16.20
CA ARG A 68 -24.19 0.24 -14.77
C ARG A 68 -23.19 -0.77 -14.20
N TRP A 69 -22.95 -1.89 -14.90
CA TRP A 69 -22.01 -2.91 -14.44
C TRP A 69 -20.55 -2.48 -14.58
N ILE A 70 -20.23 -1.70 -15.62
CA ILE A 70 -18.90 -1.08 -15.76
C ILE A 70 -18.62 -0.19 -14.55
N ALA A 71 -19.56 0.69 -14.22
CA ALA A 71 -19.46 1.59 -13.06
C ALA A 71 -19.32 0.82 -11.74
N VAL A 72 -20.15 -0.21 -11.52
CA VAL A 72 -20.09 -1.03 -10.30
C VAL A 72 -18.76 -1.77 -10.17
N CYS A 73 -18.26 -2.38 -11.25
CA CYS A 73 -16.98 -3.09 -11.22
C CYS A 73 -15.80 -2.15 -10.98
N ILE A 74 -15.79 -0.97 -11.60
CA ILE A 74 -14.75 0.04 -11.40
C ILE A 74 -14.82 0.62 -9.99
N ALA A 75 -16.02 0.96 -9.51
CA ALA A 75 -16.22 1.43 -8.15
C ALA A 75 -15.75 0.39 -7.11
N ALA A 76 -16.09 -0.89 -7.33
CA ALA A 76 -15.62 -1.96 -6.46
C ALA A 76 -14.09 -2.10 -6.50
N ALA A 77 -13.46 -2.01 -7.67
CA ALA A 77 -12.01 -2.05 -7.81
C ALA A 77 -11.34 -0.89 -7.07
N VAL A 78 -11.75 0.36 -7.33
CA VAL A 78 -11.20 1.56 -6.69
C VAL A 78 -11.42 1.55 -5.18
N ALA A 79 -12.63 1.22 -4.72
CA ALA A 79 -12.94 1.15 -3.29
C ALA A 79 -12.14 0.04 -2.58
N SER A 80 -12.00 -1.13 -3.21
CA SER A 80 -11.16 -2.21 -2.67
C SER A 80 -9.69 -1.81 -2.61
N HIS A 81 -9.19 -1.08 -3.60
CA HIS A 81 -7.82 -0.56 -3.61
C HIS A 81 -7.58 0.40 -2.45
N LEU A 82 -8.47 1.37 -2.22
CA LEU A 82 -8.38 2.26 -1.06
C LEU A 82 -8.42 1.49 0.26
N TYR A 83 -9.32 0.52 0.39
CA TYR A 83 -9.40 -0.32 1.59
C TYR A 83 -8.07 -1.07 1.84
N LEU A 84 -7.48 -1.66 0.80
CA LEU A 84 -6.21 -2.38 0.88
C LEU A 84 -5.04 -1.44 1.24
N ASP A 85 -5.06 -0.20 0.78
CA ASP A 85 -4.07 0.81 1.17
C ASP A 85 -4.21 1.26 2.63
N TRP A 86 -5.45 1.37 3.11
CA TRP A 86 -5.73 1.76 4.48
C TRP A 86 -5.36 0.68 5.49
N GLN A 87 -5.72 -0.59 5.25
CA GLN A 87 -5.60 -1.66 6.26
C GLN A 87 -4.17 -1.93 6.77
N GLY A 88 -3.15 -1.53 6.00
CA GLY A 88 -1.75 -1.73 6.34
C GLY A 88 -1.10 -0.55 7.06
N SER A 89 0.23 -0.59 7.15
CA SER A 89 1.04 0.46 7.79
C SER A 89 1.48 1.60 6.88
N TYR A 90 1.03 1.57 5.63
CA TYR A 90 1.28 2.60 4.62
C TYR A 90 0.19 3.67 4.60
N GLY A 91 -1.05 3.27 4.83
CA GLY A 91 -2.20 4.17 5.00
C GLY A 91 -2.62 4.92 3.74
N LEU A 92 -3.61 5.79 3.92
CA LEU A 92 -4.07 6.73 2.89
C LEU A 92 -4.49 8.08 3.50
N ARG A 93 -4.70 9.07 2.62
CA ARG A 93 -5.14 10.43 2.98
C ARG A 93 -6.51 10.71 2.34
N PRO A 94 -7.62 10.30 2.99
CA PRO A 94 -8.92 10.22 2.33
C PRO A 94 -9.50 11.60 2.02
N PHE A 95 -9.09 12.61 2.78
CA PHE A 95 -9.63 13.96 2.74
C PHE A 95 -8.72 14.95 2.01
N LEU A 96 -7.78 14.49 1.19
CA LEU A 96 -7.08 15.39 0.28
C LEU A 96 -8.08 16.07 -0.68
N PRO A 97 -7.84 17.33 -1.08
CA PRO A 97 -6.70 18.18 -0.70
C PRO A 97 -6.89 18.96 0.61
N TRP A 98 -8.04 18.82 1.29
CA TRP A 98 -8.38 19.63 2.48
C TRP A 98 -7.62 19.23 3.74
N SER A 99 -7.26 17.95 3.90
CA SER A 99 -6.48 17.46 5.03
C SER A 99 -5.39 16.49 4.60
N GLY A 100 -4.14 16.81 4.93
CA GLY A 100 -2.99 15.93 4.73
C GLY A 100 -2.86 14.81 5.76
N ARG A 101 -3.86 14.62 6.63
CA ARG A 101 -3.81 13.61 7.70
C ARG A 101 -3.83 12.21 7.12
N TRP A 102 -2.86 11.39 7.52
CA TRP A 102 -2.80 9.97 7.22
C TRP A 102 -3.66 9.13 8.16
N TYR A 103 -4.25 8.07 7.61
CA TYR A 103 -5.02 7.07 8.34
C TYR A 103 -4.43 5.69 8.06
N TYR A 104 -4.18 4.92 9.12
CA TYR A 104 -3.53 3.61 9.07
C TYR A 104 -4.37 2.56 9.80
N GLY A 105 -4.57 1.43 9.15
CA GLY A 105 -5.21 0.26 9.73
C GLY A 105 -4.22 -0.58 10.54
N ASP A 106 -2.95 -0.67 10.14
CA ASP A 106 -1.90 -1.40 10.88
C ASP A 106 -2.29 -2.85 11.24
N TRP A 107 -3.02 -3.58 10.37
CA TRP A 107 -3.41 -4.97 10.67
C TRP A 107 -3.11 -5.99 9.57
N VAL A 108 -3.20 -5.64 8.29
CA VAL A 108 -2.81 -6.54 7.19
C VAL A 108 -1.77 -5.85 6.33
N ALA A 109 -0.67 -6.54 6.05
CA ALA A 109 0.40 -6.00 5.22
C ALA A 109 -0.11 -5.72 3.79
N ILE A 110 0.40 -4.65 3.17
CA ILE A 110 0.04 -4.31 1.79
C ILE A 110 0.42 -5.42 0.80
N VAL A 111 1.48 -6.17 1.13
CA VAL A 111 1.89 -7.38 0.44
C VAL A 111 1.57 -8.58 1.33
N ASP A 112 0.40 -9.18 1.06
CA ASP A 112 -0.08 -10.40 1.71
C ASP A 112 -0.41 -11.45 0.63
N PRO A 113 0.31 -12.59 0.59
CA PRO A 113 0.11 -13.61 -0.45
C PRO A 113 -1.30 -14.19 -0.52
N PHE A 114 -2.07 -14.20 0.57
CA PHE A 114 -3.42 -14.75 0.56
C PHE A 114 -4.42 -13.84 -0.17
N PHE A 115 -4.23 -12.52 -0.07
CA PHE A 115 -5.03 -11.54 -0.83
C PHE A 115 -4.80 -11.62 -2.34
N TRP A 116 -3.74 -12.30 -2.79
CA TRP A 116 -3.50 -12.59 -4.21
C TRP A 116 -3.95 -13.99 -4.60
N ALA A 117 -3.62 -14.99 -3.80
CA ALA A 117 -3.90 -16.39 -4.07
C ALA A 117 -5.40 -16.72 -4.01
N VAL A 118 -6.12 -16.28 -2.98
CA VAL A 118 -7.52 -16.65 -2.77
C VAL A 118 -8.44 -16.13 -3.90
N PRO A 119 -8.36 -14.85 -4.32
CA PRO A 119 -9.17 -14.38 -5.44
C PRO A 119 -8.82 -15.08 -6.75
N LEU A 120 -7.54 -15.36 -7.00
CA LEU A 120 -7.08 -16.08 -8.19
C LEU A 120 -7.67 -17.50 -8.25
N VAL A 121 -7.67 -18.23 -7.13
CA VAL A 121 -8.27 -19.56 -7.01
C VAL A 121 -9.78 -19.50 -7.24
N ALA A 122 -10.48 -18.55 -6.60
CA ALA A 122 -11.92 -18.38 -6.77
C ALA A 122 -12.30 -18.04 -8.22
N LEU A 123 -11.51 -17.17 -8.88
CA LEU A 123 -11.67 -16.82 -10.29
C LEU A 123 -11.44 -18.04 -11.19
N ALA A 124 -10.38 -18.82 -10.94
CA ALA A 124 -10.08 -20.02 -11.71
C ALA A 124 -11.23 -21.03 -11.63
N TRP A 125 -11.67 -21.38 -10.42
CA TRP A 125 -12.77 -22.33 -10.21
C TRP A 125 -14.11 -21.87 -10.80
N GLY A 126 -14.36 -20.55 -10.85
CA GLY A 126 -15.58 -19.98 -11.42
C GLY A 126 -15.55 -19.73 -12.94
N SER A 127 -14.42 -19.97 -13.60
CA SER A 127 -14.24 -19.63 -15.01
C SER A 127 -14.72 -20.73 -15.97
N ARG A 128 -14.81 -20.38 -17.27
CA ARG A 128 -15.08 -21.34 -18.34
C ARG A 128 -13.86 -22.24 -18.54
N ARG A 129 -14.09 -23.54 -18.74
CA ARG A 129 -13.03 -24.48 -19.07
C ARG A 129 -12.59 -24.27 -20.52
N HIS A 130 -11.65 -23.37 -20.69
CA HIS A 130 -11.11 -22.95 -21.97
C HIS A 130 -9.62 -22.67 -21.82
N TRP A 131 -8.85 -22.82 -22.89
CA TRP A 131 -7.39 -22.67 -22.85
C TRP A 131 -6.98 -21.24 -22.47
N ALA A 132 -7.72 -20.21 -22.92
CA ALA A 132 -7.34 -18.83 -22.67
C ALA A 132 -7.44 -18.42 -21.17
N PRO A 133 -8.55 -18.65 -20.45
CA PRO A 133 -8.58 -18.45 -19.00
C PRO A 133 -7.60 -19.35 -18.25
N ALA A 134 -7.40 -20.60 -18.70
CA ALA A 134 -6.41 -21.50 -18.09
C ALA A 134 -4.99 -20.94 -18.22
N LEU A 135 -4.61 -20.45 -19.40
CA LEU A 135 -3.31 -19.83 -19.65
C LEU A 135 -3.11 -18.60 -18.78
N LEU A 136 -4.10 -17.71 -18.69
CA LEU A 136 -4.03 -16.53 -17.82
C LEU A 136 -3.85 -16.92 -16.35
N VAL A 137 -4.66 -17.86 -15.86
CA VAL A 137 -4.55 -18.37 -14.48
C VAL A 137 -3.17 -18.95 -14.24
N LEU A 138 -2.65 -19.79 -15.14
CA LEU A 138 -1.32 -20.39 -15.04
C LEU A 138 -0.21 -19.34 -15.03
N LEU A 139 -0.27 -18.32 -15.88
CA LEU A 139 0.71 -17.22 -15.91
C LEU A 139 0.71 -16.45 -14.58
N VAL A 140 -0.47 -16.04 -14.09
CA VAL A 140 -0.58 -15.29 -12.84
C VAL A 140 -0.18 -16.16 -11.64
N MET A 141 -0.62 -17.43 -11.60
CA MET A 141 -0.22 -18.38 -10.57
C MET A 141 1.30 -18.59 -10.54
N SER A 142 1.93 -18.72 -11.71
CA SER A 142 3.39 -18.89 -11.83
C SER A 142 4.12 -17.65 -11.33
N GLY A 143 3.62 -16.45 -11.64
CA GLY A 143 4.16 -15.19 -11.12
C GLY A 143 4.05 -15.09 -9.60
N VAL A 144 2.87 -15.33 -9.04
CA VAL A 144 2.64 -15.32 -7.58
C VAL A 144 3.50 -16.37 -6.88
N THR A 145 3.55 -17.59 -7.42
CA THR A 145 4.35 -18.69 -6.85
C THR A 145 5.84 -18.36 -6.86
N THR A 146 6.35 -17.84 -7.98
CA THR A 146 7.76 -17.41 -8.08
C THR A 146 8.05 -16.29 -7.07
N LEU A 147 7.19 -15.28 -7.00
CA LEU A 147 7.37 -14.17 -6.07
C LEU A 147 7.37 -14.64 -4.60
N VAL A 148 6.47 -15.54 -4.23
CA VAL A 148 6.30 -15.99 -2.84
C VAL A 148 7.33 -17.05 -2.44
N LEU A 149 7.55 -18.07 -3.29
CA LEU A 149 8.40 -19.21 -2.96
C LEU A 149 9.87 -18.97 -3.26
N TRP A 150 10.19 -18.16 -4.27
CA TRP A 150 11.56 -17.92 -4.71
C TRP A 150 12.07 -16.55 -4.24
N THR A 151 11.53 -15.47 -4.80
CA THR A 151 12.00 -14.10 -4.49
C THR A 151 11.79 -13.76 -3.01
N GLY A 152 10.64 -14.14 -2.46
CA GLY A 152 10.27 -13.89 -1.07
C GLY A 152 10.78 -14.93 -0.07
N ARG A 153 11.61 -15.91 -0.46
CA ARG A 153 11.94 -17.08 0.39
C ARG A 153 12.53 -16.75 1.77
N SER A 154 13.23 -15.62 1.90
CA SER A 154 13.84 -15.14 3.15
C SER A 154 12.89 -14.27 3.99
N ILE A 155 11.85 -13.70 3.37
CA ILE A 155 10.93 -12.75 4.00
C ILE A 155 9.65 -13.44 4.42
N VAL A 156 9.05 -14.23 3.50
CA VAL A 156 7.76 -14.88 3.66
C VAL A 156 7.86 -16.07 4.60
N ALA A 157 7.01 -16.09 5.62
CA ALA A 157 6.95 -17.16 6.60
C ALA A 157 6.73 -18.54 5.94
N ALA A 158 7.36 -19.58 6.50
CA ALA A 158 7.31 -20.93 5.92
C ALA A 158 5.87 -21.45 5.77
N TRP A 159 5.02 -21.23 6.77
CA TRP A 159 3.61 -21.65 6.73
C TRP A 159 2.80 -20.91 5.67
N VAL A 160 3.13 -19.64 5.38
CA VAL A 160 2.49 -18.88 4.30
C VAL A 160 2.89 -19.46 2.95
N ARG A 161 4.18 -19.78 2.77
CA ARG A 161 4.67 -20.47 1.56
C ARG A 161 3.95 -21.80 1.35
N LEU A 162 3.82 -22.62 2.41
CA LEU A 162 3.07 -23.87 2.36
C LEU A 162 1.59 -23.64 2.03
N GLY A 163 0.95 -22.66 2.65
CA GLY A 163 -0.45 -22.32 2.39
C GLY A 163 -0.69 -21.87 0.95
N VAL A 164 0.19 -21.04 0.39
CA VAL A 164 0.13 -20.64 -1.03
C VAL A 164 0.33 -21.85 -1.94
N THR A 165 1.32 -22.70 -1.67
CA THR A 165 1.51 -23.95 -2.45
C THR A 165 0.27 -24.84 -2.41
N ALA A 166 -0.34 -25.00 -1.24
CA ALA A 166 -1.58 -25.77 -1.09
C ALA A 166 -2.74 -25.15 -1.87
N LEU A 167 -2.89 -23.82 -1.85
CA LEU A 167 -3.90 -23.10 -2.63
C LEU A 167 -3.66 -23.25 -4.14
N MET A 168 -2.40 -23.19 -4.60
CA MET A 168 -2.07 -23.40 -6.01
C MET A 168 -2.38 -24.84 -6.45
N ALA A 169 -2.05 -25.84 -5.62
CA ALA A 169 -2.41 -27.23 -5.89
C ALA A 169 -3.94 -27.42 -5.92
N ALA A 170 -4.66 -26.88 -4.94
CA ALA A 170 -6.11 -26.89 -4.91
C ALA A 170 -6.73 -26.17 -6.13
N CYS A 171 -6.10 -25.09 -6.60
CA CYS A 171 -6.50 -24.40 -7.83
C CYS A 171 -6.53 -25.38 -9.01
N VAL A 172 -5.41 -26.08 -9.24
CA VAL A 172 -5.25 -27.06 -10.33
C VAL A 172 -6.23 -28.22 -10.18
N VAL A 173 -6.36 -28.78 -8.98
CA VAL A 173 -7.29 -29.89 -8.73
C VAL A 173 -8.73 -29.44 -8.96
N GLY A 174 -9.16 -28.32 -8.38
CA GLY A 174 -10.52 -27.83 -8.54
C GLY A 174 -10.86 -27.38 -9.96
N TRP A 175 -9.89 -26.84 -10.70
CA TRP A 175 -10.03 -26.60 -12.14
C TRP A 175 -10.24 -27.91 -12.90
N THR A 176 -9.36 -28.89 -12.69
CA THR A 176 -9.36 -30.16 -13.43
C THR A 176 -10.60 -31.02 -13.10
N LYS A 177 -11.04 -31.02 -11.84
CA LYS A 177 -12.24 -31.72 -11.35
C LYS A 177 -13.53 -30.91 -11.48
N HIS A 178 -13.46 -29.66 -11.96
CA HIS A 178 -14.62 -28.79 -12.19
C HIS A 178 -15.51 -28.58 -10.95
N TRP A 179 -14.90 -28.28 -9.80
CA TRP A 179 -15.63 -28.15 -8.52
C TRP A 179 -16.78 -27.13 -8.53
N PHE A 180 -16.63 -26.03 -9.28
CA PHE A 180 -17.64 -24.98 -9.36
C PHE A 180 -18.10 -24.72 -10.79
N GLY A 181 -17.15 -24.44 -11.69
CA GLY A 181 -17.46 -24.02 -13.05
C GLY A 181 -18.26 -22.73 -13.11
N VAL A 182 -18.82 -22.45 -14.28
CA VAL A 182 -19.60 -21.22 -14.53
C VAL A 182 -20.86 -21.17 -13.66
N ALA A 183 -21.51 -22.30 -13.43
CA ALA A 183 -22.70 -22.41 -12.58
C ALA A 183 -22.37 -22.09 -11.11
N GLY A 184 -21.20 -22.51 -10.62
CA GLY A 184 -20.76 -22.28 -9.25
C GLY A 184 -20.00 -20.97 -9.01
N ARG A 185 -19.72 -20.16 -10.03
CA ARG A 185 -18.82 -18.99 -9.93
C ARG A 185 -19.18 -18.01 -8.82
N ARG A 186 -20.47 -17.77 -8.57
CA ARG A 186 -20.94 -16.87 -7.51
C ARG A 186 -20.58 -17.44 -6.13
N ARG A 187 -20.76 -18.75 -5.92
CA ARG A 187 -20.38 -19.43 -4.67
C ARG A 187 -18.88 -19.40 -4.45
N ALA A 188 -18.08 -19.70 -5.49
CA ALA A 188 -16.62 -19.63 -5.40
C ALA A 188 -16.13 -18.22 -5.00
N ALA A 189 -16.67 -17.18 -5.64
CA ALA A 189 -16.35 -15.79 -5.31
C ALA A 189 -16.76 -15.42 -3.87
N VAL A 190 -17.98 -15.77 -3.46
CA VAL A 190 -18.48 -15.51 -2.09
C VAL A 190 -17.61 -16.21 -1.05
N TYR A 191 -17.28 -17.49 -1.25
CA TYR A 191 -16.42 -18.21 -0.31
C TYR A 191 -15.02 -17.60 -0.23
N GLY A 192 -14.43 -17.20 -1.36
CA GLY A 192 -13.14 -16.51 -1.38
C GLY A 192 -13.18 -15.19 -0.62
N LEU A 193 -14.22 -14.38 -0.83
CA LEU A 193 -14.40 -13.11 -0.12
C LEU A 193 -14.65 -13.30 1.38
N LEU A 194 -15.48 -14.28 1.77
CA LEU A 194 -15.73 -14.59 3.17
C LEU A 194 -14.46 -15.09 3.87
N LEU A 195 -13.66 -15.92 3.20
CA LEU A 195 -12.37 -16.37 3.72
C LEU A 195 -11.41 -15.20 3.94
N LEU A 196 -11.29 -14.28 2.97
CA LEU A 196 -10.45 -13.08 3.12
C LEU A 196 -10.98 -12.13 4.19
N ALA A 197 -12.29 -11.95 4.30
CA ALA A 197 -12.90 -11.13 5.34
C ALA A 197 -12.64 -11.71 6.73
N ALA A 198 -12.83 -13.03 6.91
CA ALA A 198 -12.52 -13.72 8.16
C ALA A 198 -11.03 -13.61 8.51
N TYR A 199 -10.16 -13.84 7.53
CA TYR A 199 -8.71 -13.70 7.68
C TYR A 199 -8.31 -12.27 8.11
N ALA A 200 -8.83 -11.25 7.44
CA ALA A 200 -8.58 -9.85 7.78
C ALA A 200 -9.15 -9.48 9.15
N ALA A 201 -10.33 -9.97 9.51
CA ALA A 201 -10.94 -9.74 10.82
C ALA A 201 -10.12 -10.36 11.95
N LEU A 202 -9.62 -11.59 11.76
CA LEU A 202 -8.72 -12.25 12.72
C LEU A 202 -7.41 -11.48 12.91
N GLN A 203 -6.81 -11.01 11.80
CA GLN A 203 -5.64 -10.13 11.85
C GLN A 203 -5.95 -8.82 12.58
N GLY A 204 -7.11 -8.21 12.30
CA GLY A 204 -7.60 -7.01 12.98
C GLY A 204 -7.70 -7.22 14.50
N ALA A 205 -8.36 -8.29 14.93
CA ALA A 205 -8.52 -8.65 16.33
C ALA A 205 -7.17 -8.91 17.03
N ALA A 206 -6.28 -9.70 16.40
CA ALA A 206 -4.94 -9.96 16.92
C ALA A 206 -4.09 -8.68 17.01
N SER A 207 -4.16 -7.82 15.99
CA SER A 207 -3.44 -6.54 15.95
C SER A 207 -3.89 -5.60 17.07
N ALA A 208 -5.15 -5.66 17.50
CA ALA A 208 -5.67 -4.79 18.55
C ALA A 208 -4.90 -4.97 19.88
N VAL A 209 -4.55 -6.21 20.20
CA VAL A 209 -3.72 -6.54 21.39
C VAL A 209 -2.31 -5.96 21.24
N VAL A 210 -1.71 -6.09 20.05
CA VAL A 210 -0.36 -5.57 19.79
C VAL A 210 -0.34 -4.04 19.84
N LYS A 211 -1.36 -3.39 19.27
CA LYS A 211 -1.53 -1.93 19.30
C LYS A 211 -1.69 -1.40 20.72
N ALA A 212 -2.49 -2.07 21.56
CA ALA A 212 -2.62 -1.70 22.97
C ALA A 212 -1.27 -1.79 23.69
N ARG A 213 -0.54 -2.90 23.52
CA ARG A 213 0.80 -3.07 24.10
C ARG A 213 1.81 -2.04 23.57
N ALA A 214 1.77 -1.74 22.28
CA ALA A 214 2.64 -0.76 21.65
C ALA A 214 2.37 0.65 22.20
N ARG A 215 1.09 1.03 22.35
CA ARG A 215 0.67 2.28 22.99
C ARG A 215 1.20 2.37 24.41
N ASP A 216 0.96 1.36 25.24
CA ASP A 216 1.35 1.37 26.64
C ASP A 216 2.88 1.45 26.79
N ALA A 217 3.62 0.73 25.95
CA ALA A 217 5.08 0.81 25.89
C ALA A 217 5.56 2.21 25.45
N ALA A 218 4.90 2.83 24.47
CA ALA A 218 5.21 4.20 24.05
C ALA A 218 5.04 5.19 25.19
N VAL A 219 3.91 5.11 25.89
CA VAL A 219 3.58 6.01 27.00
C VAL A 219 4.55 5.83 28.16
N ARG A 220 4.89 4.59 28.52
CA ARG A 220 5.89 4.33 29.56
C ARG A 220 7.28 4.84 29.19
N ARG A 221 7.65 4.75 27.91
CA ARG A 221 8.99 5.12 27.43
C ARG A 221 9.16 6.61 27.21
N PHE A 222 8.16 7.27 26.65
CA PHE A 222 8.26 8.63 26.11
C PHE A 222 7.20 9.59 26.65
N GLY A 223 6.34 9.13 27.56
CA GLY A 223 5.24 9.91 28.13
C GLY A 223 3.97 9.93 27.26
N PRO A 224 2.91 10.61 27.73
CA PRO A 224 1.58 10.54 27.13
C PRO A 224 1.48 11.11 25.70
N GLY A 225 2.42 11.98 25.31
CA GLY A 225 2.49 12.56 23.96
C GLY A 225 3.16 11.67 22.90
N ALA A 226 3.61 10.48 23.28
CA ALA A 226 4.31 9.57 22.37
C ALA A 226 3.42 9.12 21.21
N THR A 227 3.98 9.11 20.01
CA THR A 227 3.35 8.46 18.85
C THR A 227 3.82 7.02 18.74
N TRP A 228 2.98 6.17 18.14
CA TRP A 228 3.28 4.75 18.04
C TRP A 228 2.59 4.12 16.83
N ALA A 229 3.05 2.92 16.47
CA ALA A 229 2.47 2.10 15.42
C ALA A 229 2.70 0.61 15.72
N ALA A 230 1.87 -0.24 15.12
CA ALA A 230 2.13 -1.67 14.98
C ALA A 230 2.38 -1.95 13.49
N LEU A 231 3.65 -1.91 13.06
CA LEU A 231 3.99 -2.00 11.65
C LEU A 231 3.76 -3.42 11.13
N THR A 232 2.89 -3.56 10.13
CA THR A 232 2.61 -4.83 9.46
C THR A 232 3.86 -5.36 8.75
N GLN A 233 4.16 -6.64 8.93
CA GLN A 233 5.31 -7.29 8.30
C GLN A 233 4.92 -8.01 7.01
N VAL A 234 5.58 -7.64 5.90
CA VAL A 234 5.34 -8.23 4.58
C VAL A 234 5.57 -9.74 4.61
N GLY A 235 4.60 -10.52 4.12
CA GLY A 235 4.70 -11.99 4.07
C GLY A 235 4.72 -12.68 5.44
N ARG A 236 4.44 -11.95 6.53
CA ARG A 236 4.41 -12.46 7.90
C ARG A 236 3.11 -12.03 8.59
N PRO A 237 1.96 -12.55 8.14
CA PRO A 237 0.71 -12.26 8.81
C PRO A 237 0.72 -12.78 10.25
N PHE A 238 -0.05 -12.10 11.09
CA PHE A 238 -0.06 -12.22 12.54
C PHE A 238 1.23 -11.76 13.25
N HIS A 239 2.11 -11.06 12.53
CA HIS A 239 3.30 -10.43 13.11
C HIS A 239 3.34 -8.93 12.78
N TRP A 240 3.57 -8.13 13.84
CA TRP A 240 3.72 -6.68 13.74
C TRP A 240 4.94 -6.24 14.53
N GLU A 241 5.67 -5.26 14.01
CA GLU A 241 6.77 -4.63 14.72
C GLU A 241 6.31 -3.33 15.37
N PRO A 242 6.37 -3.20 16.70
CA PRO A 242 5.99 -1.97 17.35
C PRO A 242 7.05 -0.90 17.08
N VAL A 243 6.60 0.31 16.76
CA VAL A 243 7.46 1.50 16.69
C VAL A 243 6.88 2.57 17.59
N TRP A 244 7.76 3.26 18.29
CA TRP A 244 7.43 4.31 19.24
C TRP A 244 8.26 5.54 18.93
N ALA A 245 7.69 6.73 19.05
CA ALA A 245 8.41 7.95 18.82
C ALA A 245 8.00 9.06 19.79
N SER A 246 9.01 9.83 20.17
CA SER A 246 8.91 11.12 20.86
C SER A 246 9.22 12.25 19.85
N PRO A 247 9.18 13.52 20.27
CA PRO A 247 9.74 14.61 19.46
C PRO A 247 11.21 14.38 19.08
N ASP A 248 12.00 13.76 19.96
CA ASP A 248 13.46 13.69 19.82
C ASP A 248 13.98 12.38 19.22
N SER A 249 13.26 11.26 19.41
CA SER A 249 13.76 9.93 19.03
C SER A 249 12.65 8.99 18.54
N ILE A 250 13.03 8.03 17.71
CA ILE A 250 12.21 6.90 17.27
C ILE A 250 12.89 5.62 17.73
N ALA A 251 12.11 4.66 18.22
CA ALA A 251 12.63 3.38 18.67
C ALA A 251 11.73 2.22 18.22
N GLY A 252 12.34 1.06 18.06
CA GLY A 252 11.70 -0.23 17.87
C GLY A 252 12.46 -1.33 18.63
N PRO A 253 12.10 -2.61 18.45
CA PRO A 253 12.77 -3.71 19.12
C PRO A 253 14.26 -3.78 18.74
N GLY A 254 15.16 -3.52 19.69
CA GLY A 254 16.60 -3.63 19.48
C GLY A 254 17.24 -2.46 18.73
N TRP A 255 16.51 -1.37 18.47
CA TRP A 255 17.06 -0.19 17.80
C TRP A 255 16.41 1.11 18.27
N ALA A 256 17.19 2.19 18.24
CA ALA A 256 16.71 3.55 18.47
C ALA A 256 17.54 4.53 17.63
N VAL A 257 16.89 5.56 17.11
CA VAL A 257 17.54 6.61 16.32
C VAL A 257 17.01 7.99 16.75
N PRO A 258 17.89 9.00 16.81
CA PRO A 258 17.45 10.37 17.01
C PRO A 258 16.71 10.89 15.76
N ARG A 259 15.78 11.83 15.96
CA ARG A 259 15.03 12.46 14.87
C ARG A 259 15.69 13.74 14.36
N HIS A 260 16.38 14.47 15.24
CA HIS A 260 17.07 15.74 14.94
C HIS A 260 16.21 16.80 14.24
N LEU A 261 14.88 16.82 14.46
CA LEU A 261 13.99 17.71 13.71
C LEU A 261 14.10 19.18 14.12
N ASP A 262 14.59 19.45 15.34
CA ASP A 262 14.78 20.81 15.83
C ASP A 262 16.10 21.45 15.38
N THR A 263 17.02 20.64 14.84
CA THR A 263 18.31 21.10 14.31
C THR A 263 18.07 22.16 13.22
N PRO A 264 18.70 23.35 13.28
CA PRO A 264 18.45 24.44 12.32
C PRO A 264 18.62 24.01 10.85
N ALA A 265 19.66 23.25 10.55
CA ALA A 265 19.90 22.68 9.22
C ALA A 265 18.74 21.79 8.75
N VAL A 266 18.20 20.95 9.65
CA VAL A 266 17.07 20.06 9.34
C VAL A 266 15.81 20.87 9.08
N ARG A 267 15.54 21.92 9.88
CA ARG A 267 14.41 22.84 9.64
C ARG A 267 14.53 23.55 8.29
N GLN A 268 15.72 24.01 7.92
CA GLN A 268 15.98 24.61 6.61
C GLN A 268 15.76 23.60 5.48
N ALA A 269 16.25 22.36 5.64
CA ALA A 269 16.04 21.30 4.67
C ALA A 269 14.55 20.96 4.48
N LEU A 270 13.78 20.90 5.57
CA LEU A 270 12.33 20.67 5.54
C LEU A 270 11.54 21.80 4.86
N ALA A 271 12.10 23.01 4.80
CA ALA A 271 11.54 24.14 4.05
C ALA A 271 11.85 24.08 2.54
N THR A 272 12.66 23.14 2.06
CA THR A 272 12.87 22.91 0.62
C THR A 272 11.74 22.06 0.02
N PRO A 273 11.50 22.12 -1.31
CA PRO A 273 10.52 21.24 -1.96
C PRO A 273 10.77 19.74 -1.71
N ARG A 274 12.03 19.30 -1.74
CA ARG A 274 12.42 17.91 -1.45
C ARG A 274 12.13 17.52 -0.01
N GLY A 275 12.48 18.40 0.94
CA GLY A 275 12.21 18.17 2.35
C GLY A 275 10.72 18.11 2.66
N ARG A 276 9.92 19.02 2.09
CA ARG A 276 8.45 18.97 2.20
C ARG A 276 7.86 17.70 1.62
N ALA A 277 8.36 17.26 0.45
CA ALA A 277 7.90 16.03 -0.20
C ALA A 277 8.08 14.80 0.69
N LEU A 278 9.23 14.68 1.36
CA LEU A 278 9.43 13.59 2.32
C LEU A 278 8.65 13.80 3.62
N ALA A 279 8.59 15.02 4.15
CA ALA A 279 7.90 15.31 5.41
C ALA A 279 6.41 14.95 5.36
N GLN A 280 5.75 15.17 4.21
CA GLN A 280 4.36 14.76 4.03
C GLN A 280 4.19 13.24 3.87
N PHE A 281 5.23 12.53 3.40
CA PHE A 281 5.19 11.09 3.15
C PHE A 281 5.51 10.29 4.41
N ALA A 282 6.44 10.80 5.22
CA ALA A 282 7.00 10.08 6.34
C ALA A 282 6.02 9.98 7.52
N ARG A 283 5.82 8.76 8.04
CA ARG A 283 5.10 8.54 9.31
C ARG A 283 6.01 8.77 10.51
N PHE A 284 7.26 8.29 10.42
CA PHE A 284 8.28 8.43 11.45
C PHE A 284 9.52 9.11 10.87
N LEU A 285 9.43 10.43 10.68
CA LEU A 285 10.50 11.23 10.10
C LEU A 285 11.71 11.35 11.04
N ALA A 286 12.89 11.02 10.52
CA ALA A 286 14.19 11.22 11.14
C ALA A 286 15.13 11.94 10.18
N ALA A 287 16.16 12.59 10.74
CA ALA A 287 17.17 13.31 9.99
C ALA A 287 18.58 13.04 10.53
N ASP A 288 19.55 13.03 9.63
CA ASP A 288 20.97 13.15 9.97
C ASP A 288 21.57 14.34 9.23
N VAL A 289 22.56 14.98 9.85
CA VAL A 289 23.31 16.09 9.26
C VAL A 289 24.74 15.63 9.08
N ASP A 290 25.26 15.82 7.87
CA ASP A 290 26.64 15.57 7.52
C ASP A 290 27.31 16.91 7.14
N SER A 291 28.29 17.30 7.95
CA SER A 291 29.08 18.51 7.79
C SER A 291 30.55 18.21 7.49
N SER A 292 30.90 16.98 7.10
CA SER A 292 32.31 16.60 6.86
C SER A 292 32.88 17.11 5.53
N GLY A 293 32.04 17.67 4.65
CA GLY A 293 32.43 18.20 3.35
C GLY A 293 32.28 19.72 3.24
N ASN A 294 32.51 20.25 2.03
CA ASN A 294 32.39 21.69 1.75
C ASN A 294 30.93 22.19 1.68
N GLU A 295 29.96 21.29 1.62
CA GLU A 295 28.52 21.60 1.64
C GLU A 295 27.85 20.86 2.79
N LEU A 296 26.90 21.54 3.45
CA LEU A 296 26.11 20.94 4.52
C LEU A 296 25.02 20.04 3.93
N ARG A 297 25.07 18.74 4.23
CA ARG A 297 24.14 17.75 3.69
C ARG A 297 23.18 17.28 4.77
N VAL A 298 21.89 17.33 4.48
CA VAL A 298 20.83 16.84 5.36
C VAL A 298 20.15 15.64 4.73
N PHE A 299 20.19 14.51 5.43
CA PHE A 299 19.54 13.27 5.03
C PHE A 299 18.24 13.13 5.81
N LEU A 300 17.11 13.29 5.13
CA LEU A 300 15.79 13.09 5.69
C LEU A 300 15.30 11.69 5.31
N ARG A 301 14.65 10.96 6.23
CA ARG A 301 14.12 9.60 5.96
C ARG A 301 12.88 9.25 6.77
N ASP A 302 12.12 8.27 6.30
CA ASP A 302 11.13 7.57 7.13
C ASP A 302 11.74 6.32 7.78
N ALA A 303 11.80 6.33 9.11
CA ALA A 303 12.40 5.26 9.91
C ALA A 303 11.66 3.91 9.79
N ARG A 304 10.41 3.88 9.27
CA ARG A 304 9.69 2.61 9.00
C ARG A 304 10.46 1.67 8.07
N PHE A 305 11.18 2.22 7.10
CA PHE A 305 11.76 1.44 6.00
C PHE A 305 13.27 1.27 6.15
N ASN A 306 13.95 2.29 6.67
CA ASN A 306 15.38 2.22 6.92
C ASN A 306 15.77 3.18 8.06
N PRO A 307 15.82 2.70 9.32
CA PRO A 307 16.13 3.54 10.48
C PRO A 307 17.48 4.25 10.39
N THR A 308 18.46 3.66 9.70
CA THR A 308 19.86 4.12 9.66
C THR A 308 20.34 4.56 8.27
N ALA A 309 19.45 4.69 7.29
CA ALA A 309 19.82 5.13 5.93
C ALA A 309 20.49 6.52 5.95
N ARG A 310 21.73 6.58 5.45
CA ARG A 310 22.48 7.81 5.15
C ARG A 310 22.72 8.00 3.65
N ARG A 311 21.87 7.39 2.82
CA ARG A 311 21.91 7.47 1.35
C ARG A 311 20.50 7.65 0.82
N GLU A 312 20.39 8.23 -0.37
CA GLU A 312 19.10 8.31 -1.08
C GLU A 312 18.50 6.92 -1.24
N SER A 313 17.21 6.82 -0.95
CA SER A 313 16.42 5.60 -1.13
C SER A 313 14.99 5.99 -1.49
N TRP A 314 14.15 5.03 -1.83
CA TRP A 314 12.75 5.30 -2.18
C TRP A 314 11.96 5.99 -1.05
N ALA A 315 12.45 5.96 0.20
CA ALA A 315 11.88 6.62 1.37
C ALA A 315 12.88 7.54 2.11
N ALA A 316 13.92 8.02 1.43
CA ALA A 316 14.90 8.96 1.97
C ALA A 316 15.37 9.96 0.90
N VAL A 317 15.58 11.22 1.30
CA VAL A 317 16.06 12.27 0.40
C VAL A 317 17.28 12.97 0.99
N GLU A 318 18.18 13.39 0.11
CA GLU A 318 19.28 14.29 0.44
C GLU A 318 18.92 15.72 0.04
N VAL A 319 19.14 16.66 0.97
CA VAL A 319 19.04 18.09 0.75
C VAL A 319 20.40 18.71 1.01
N ARG A 320 20.93 19.41 0.02
CA ARG A 320 22.19 20.16 0.14
C ARG A 320 21.86 21.60 0.48
N LEU A 321 22.47 22.10 1.55
CA LEU A 321 22.34 23.46 2.04
C LEU A 321 23.64 24.19 1.73
N ARG A 322 23.50 25.39 1.18
CA ARG A 322 24.59 26.35 0.95
C ARG A 322 24.61 27.36 2.08
#